data_AF-A0A1Y1NK76-F1
#
_entry.id   AF-A0A1Y1NK76-F1
#
_cell.length_a   1.000
_cell.length_b   1.000
_cell.length_c   1.000
_cell.angle_alpha   90.00
_cell.angle_beta   90.00
_cell.angle_gamma   90.00
#
_symmetry.space_group_name_H-M   'P 1'
#
loop_
_entity.id
_entity.type
_entity.pdbx_description
1 polymer ?
#
loop_
_entity_poly.entity_id
_entity_poly.type
_entity_poly.pdbx_seq_one_letter_code
_entity_poly.pdbx_strand_id
1 'polypeptide(L)'
;SIGRIAVHVLYGLRVRRIGATSISNGLVSSAGNSALHTGGSTSTRVSSNESRIIMALSEGRGDAMCEVGIAAINVDCPSLVLCQISDSQSYVNTLTKINVLNPTEILIPSTFVESFTTNRLLQKVKEHFTHIKITGVHRKSFNKNTGLQYIRQLCIPNMNSVLLVVQHRYYALAAAGGLLTYAEVTLYVMYAKESVKIEYQESEGCAIIGKNDCGSRVNTYL
;
A
#
# COMPACT_ATOMS: atom_id res chain seq x y z
N SER A 1 32.52 3.45 7.71
CA SER A 1 31.38 3.05 8.55
C SER A 1 30.46 4.24 8.77
N ILE A 2 29.37 4.32 8.02
CA ILE A 2 28.36 5.39 8.19
C ILE A 2 27.18 4.73 8.90
N GLY A 3 26.85 5.25 10.09
CA GLY A 3 25.84 4.71 10.98
C GLY A 3 24.47 4.61 10.31
N ARG A 4 23.90 3.41 10.31
CA ARG A 4 22.54 3.15 9.83
C ARG A 4 21.57 3.46 10.96
N ILE A 5 20.87 4.58 10.88
CA ILE A 5 19.70 4.83 11.74
C ILE A 5 18.53 4.08 11.11
N ALA A 6 18.23 2.90 11.65
CA ALA A 6 17.02 2.17 11.31
C ALA A 6 15.83 2.90 11.94
N VAL A 7 14.95 3.48 11.12
CA VAL A 7 13.65 3.97 11.60
C VAL A 7 12.77 2.74 11.80
N HIS A 8 12.84 2.16 13.00
CA HIS A 8 11.89 1.15 13.44
C HIS A 8 10.54 1.82 13.66
N VAL A 9 9.56 1.52 12.80
CA VAL A 9 8.16 1.85 13.10
C VAL A 9 7.68 0.82 14.13
N LEU A 10 7.90 1.13 15.41
CA LEU A 10 7.36 0.35 16.52
C LEU A 10 5.86 0.62 16.62
N TYR A 11 5.05 -0.44 16.52
CA TYR A 11 3.64 -0.37 16.88
C TYR A 11 3.53 0.07 18.35
N GLY A 12 2.89 1.21 18.61
CA GLY A 12 2.49 1.60 19.97
C GLY A 12 3.31 2.68 20.68
N LEU A 13 4.31 3.32 20.07
CA LEU A 13 4.91 4.55 20.64
C LEU A 13 4.63 5.73 19.72
N ARG A 14 3.71 6.60 20.16
CA ARG A 14 3.47 7.93 19.59
C ARG A 14 4.79 8.71 19.65
N VAL A 15 5.51 8.76 18.53
CA VAL A 15 6.69 9.60 18.37
C VAL A 15 6.21 11.06 18.51
N ARG A 16 6.34 11.60 19.72
CA ARG A 16 6.35 13.06 19.90
C ARG A 16 7.59 13.54 19.17
N ARG A 17 7.40 14.27 18.05
CA ARG A 17 8.48 15.07 17.47
C ARG A 17 9.06 15.91 18.61
N ILE A 18 10.32 15.68 18.94
CA ILE A 18 11.11 16.66 19.67
C ILE A 18 11.28 17.82 18.68
N GLY A 19 10.54 18.89 18.90
CA GLY A 19 10.78 20.14 18.18
C GLY A 19 12.21 20.57 18.46
N ALA A 20 13.00 20.76 17.41
CA ALA A 20 14.28 21.44 17.54
C ALA A 20 14.00 22.87 18.02
N THR A 21 14.31 23.16 19.28
CA THR A 21 14.37 24.52 19.78
C THR A 21 15.61 25.17 19.18
N SER A 22 15.43 26.05 18.21
CA SER A 22 16.48 26.98 17.82
C SER A 22 16.75 27.91 19.01
N ILE A 23 17.94 27.81 19.58
CA ILE A 23 18.46 28.79 20.54
C ILE A 23 18.87 30.01 19.71
N SER A 24 18.07 31.07 19.76
CA SER A 24 18.51 32.40 19.34
C SER A 24 18.77 33.24 20.60
N ASN A 25 20.04 33.57 20.83
CA ASN A 25 20.46 34.57 21.81
C ASN A 25 19.88 35.93 21.43
N GLY A 26 19.15 36.57 22.35
CA GLY A 26 18.56 37.88 22.16
C GLY A 26 18.46 38.65 23.48
N LEU A 27 19.26 39.71 23.55
CA LEU A 27 19.53 40.67 24.61
C LEU A 27 18.33 41.16 25.46
N VAL A 28 18.65 41.48 26.72
CA VAL A 28 17.82 42.15 27.73
C VAL A 28 17.50 43.59 27.32
N SER A 29 16.26 44.04 27.53
CA SER A 29 15.92 45.44 27.83
C SER A 29 14.60 45.50 28.61
N SER A 30 14.54 46.42 29.57
CA SER A 30 13.51 46.53 30.61
C SER A 30 12.42 47.56 30.28
N ALA A 31 11.32 47.43 31.06
CA ALA A 31 10.32 48.44 31.46
C ALA A 31 9.04 48.64 30.61
N GLY A 32 7.88 48.48 31.28
CA GLY A 32 6.77 49.45 31.23
C GLY A 32 5.41 49.03 30.65
N ASN A 33 4.45 48.77 31.55
CA ASN A 33 2.99 49.02 31.49
C ASN A 33 2.03 48.22 30.57
N SER A 34 1.15 47.47 31.24
CA SER A 34 -0.32 47.35 31.12
C SER A 34 -1.02 47.71 29.79
N ALA A 35 -1.65 46.72 29.14
CA ALA A 35 -3.10 46.69 28.85
C ALA A 35 -3.49 45.45 28.02
N LEU A 36 -4.61 44.86 28.43
CA LEU A 36 -5.29 43.68 27.92
C LEU A 36 -6.02 43.99 26.60
N HIS A 37 -5.78 43.27 25.51
CA HIS A 37 -6.76 43.10 24.41
C HIS A 37 -6.51 41.83 23.57
N THR A 38 -7.45 40.90 23.72
CA THR A 38 -8.09 40.01 22.74
C THR A 38 -7.34 39.61 21.46
N GLY A 39 -7.08 38.31 21.32
CA GLY A 39 -6.69 37.71 20.05
C GLY A 39 -6.27 36.25 20.15
N GLY A 40 -6.97 35.43 20.94
CA GLY A 40 -6.71 33.99 21.02
C GLY A 40 -7.11 33.27 19.74
N SER A 41 -6.29 33.37 18.70
CA SER A 41 -6.35 32.44 17.56
C SER A 41 -5.55 31.20 17.91
N THR A 42 -6.13 30.34 18.76
CA THR A 42 -5.68 28.95 18.85
C THR A 42 -6.08 28.29 17.53
N SER A 43 -5.23 28.42 16.51
CA SER A 43 -5.34 27.62 15.30
C SER A 43 -5.05 26.18 15.71
N THR A 44 -6.07 25.46 16.14
CA THR A 44 -6.11 24.00 16.03
C THR A 44 -6.07 23.71 14.54
N ARG A 45 -4.86 23.64 13.98
CA ARG A 45 -4.65 22.93 12.72
C ARG A 45 -5.10 21.51 13.02
N VAL A 46 -6.34 21.20 12.67
CA VAL A 46 -6.76 19.83 12.41
C VAL A 46 -5.87 19.46 11.23
N SER A 47 -4.71 18.86 11.48
CA SER A 47 -3.98 18.21 10.43
C SER A 47 -4.90 17.08 9.99
N SER A 48 -5.64 17.32 8.92
CA SER A 48 -6.17 16.25 8.09
C SER A 48 -4.94 15.43 7.72
N ASN A 49 -4.64 14.40 8.52
CA ASN A 49 -3.56 13.47 8.25
C ASN A 49 -3.99 12.73 6.98
N GLU A 50 -3.63 13.26 5.82
CA GLU A 50 -3.75 12.56 4.57
C GLU A 50 -2.96 11.26 4.71
N SER A 51 -3.66 10.13 4.64
CA SER A 51 -3.04 8.82 4.80
C SER A 51 -2.03 8.62 3.68
N ARG A 52 -0.75 8.44 4.00
CA ARG A 52 0.27 8.17 3.01
C ARG A 52 0.22 6.71 2.58
N ILE A 53 -0.68 6.41 1.65
CA ILE A 53 -0.84 5.06 1.07
C ILE A 53 0.08 4.91 -0.13
N ILE A 54 0.89 3.86 -0.13
CA ILE A 54 1.69 3.42 -1.27
C ILE A 54 1.15 2.06 -1.70
N MET A 55 0.90 1.91 -2.99
CA MET A 55 0.35 0.70 -3.59
C MET A 55 1.36 0.09 -4.55
N ALA A 56 1.39 -1.22 -4.69
CA ALA A 56 2.09 -1.94 -5.74
C ALA A 56 1.11 -2.79 -6.55
N LEU A 57 1.32 -2.83 -7.86
CA LEU A 57 0.57 -3.65 -8.81
C LEU A 57 1.48 -4.70 -9.45
N SER A 58 0.96 -5.89 -9.65
CA SER A 58 1.55 -6.91 -10.50
C SER A 58 0.48 -7.52 -11.41
N GLU A 59 0.87 -8.04 -12.56
CA GLU A 59 -0.06 -8.58 -13.55
C GLU A 59 0.44 -9.92 -14.09
N GLY A 60 -0.48 -10.84 -14.30
CA GLY A 60 -0.23 -12.11 -14.96
C GLY A 60 -0.05 -11.99 -16.47
N ARG A 61 0.48 -13.08 -17.05
CA ARG A 61 0.72 -13.24 -18.49
C ARG A 61 0.23 -14.62 -18.92
N GLY A 62 -0.01 -14.82 -20.21
CA GLY A 62 -0.52 -16.10 -20.74
C GLY A 62 -1.88 -16.43 -20.13
N ASP A 63 -2.01 -17.64 -19.57
CA ASP A 63 -3.27 -18.13 -18.99
C ASP A 63 -3.76 -17.32 -17.77
N ALA A 64 -2.88 -16.50 -17.17
CA ALA A 64 -3.21 -15.58 -16.10
C ALA A 64 -3.34 -14.12 -16.58
N MET A 65 -3.53 -13.88 -17.87
CA MET A 65 -3.83 -12.54 -18.37
C MET A 65 -5.01 -11.93 -17.64
N CYS A 66 -4.91 -10.62 -17.35
CA CYS A 66 -5.89 -9.86 -16.54
C CYS A 66 -6.01 -10.29 -15.07
N GLU A 67 -5.20 -11.23 -14.55
CA GLU A 67 -5.04 -11.35 -13.10
C GLU A 67 -4.11 -10.25 -12.58
N VAL A 68 -4.64 -9.43 -11.67
CA VAL A 68 -3.91 -8.33 -11.05
C VAL A 68 -3.72 -8.59 -9.56
N GLY A 69 -2.47 -8.54 -9.12
CA GLY A 69 -2.11 -8.53 -7.71
C GLY A 69 -1.95 -7.11 -7.19
N ILE A 70 -2.55 -6.83 -6.04
CA ILE A 70 -2.50 -5.53 -5.38
C ILE A 70 -1.97 -5.72 -3.96
N ALA A 71 -1.02 -4.85 -3.58
CA ALA A 71 -0.61 -4.66 -2.21
C ALA A 71 -0.63 -3.16 -1.90
N ALA A 72 -1.22 -2.72 -0.80
CA ALA A 72 -1.27 -1.32 -0.42
C ALA A 72 -0.95 -1.16 1.06
N ILE A 73 -0.02 -0.28 1.40
CA ILE A 73 0.41 -0.03 2.77
C ILE A 73 0.25 1.45 3.12
N ASN A 74 -0.37 1.70 4.27
CA ASN A 74 -0.30 3.01 4.92
C ASN A 74 1.05 3.08 5.66
N VAL A 75 1.93 3.98 5.23
CA VAL A 75 3.29 4.09 5.78
C VAL A 75 3.29 4.72 7.19
N ASP A 76 2.30 5.55 7.50
CA ASP A 76 2.19 6.23 8.80
C ASP A 76 1.57 5.33 9.87
N CYS A 77 0.67 4.43 9.46
CA CYS A 77 0.05 3.41 10.30
C CYS A 77 0.11 2.07 9.56
N PRO A 78 1.10 1.20 9.86
CA PRO A 78 1.40 0.02 9.06
C PRO A 78 0.25 -0.99 9.04
N SER A 79 -0.61 -0.79 8.04
CA SER A 79 -1.72 -1.64 7.67
C SER A 79 -1.55 -1.97 6.20
N LEU A 80 -1.36 -3.25 5.91
CA LEU A 80 -1.13 -3.80 4.58
C LEU A 80 -2.41 -4.49 4.11
N VAL A 81 -3.00 -3.97 3.05
CA VAL A 81 -4.12 -4.59 2.34
C VAL A 81 -3.58 -5.34 1.13
N LEU A 82 -3.97 -6.60 1.01
CA LEU A 82 -3.64 -7.49 -0.11
C LEU A 82 -4.91 -7.86 -0.86
N CYS A 83 -4.84 -7.89 -2.19
CA CYS A 83 -5.95 -8.31 -3.03
C CYS A 83 -5.40 -8.97 -4.30
N GLN A 84 -6.14 -9.95 -4.84
CA GLN A 84 -5.89 -10.48 -6.18
C GLN A 84 -7.21 -10.48 -6.93
N ILE A 85 -7.21 -9.88 -8.12
CA ILE A 85 -8.40 -9.61 -8.91
C ILE A 85 -8.23 -10.34 -10.24
N SER A 86 -9.15 -11.26 -10.54
CA SER A 86 -9.33 -11.77 -11.90
C SER A 86 -10.23 -10.79 -12.66
N ASP A 87 -9.62 -9.93 -13.47
CA ASP A 87 -10.31 -8.85 -14.14
C ASP A 87 -10.59 -9.18 -15.62
N SER A 88 -11.28 -8.26 -16.30
CA SER A 88 -11.33 -8.25 -17.76
C SER A 88 -10.34 -7.23 -18.32
N GLN A 89 -10.23 -7.15 -19.65
CA GLN A 89 -9.33 -6.19 -20.31
C GLN A 89 -9.66 -4.72 -20.04
N SER A 90 -10.83 -4.41 -19.46
CA SER A 90 -11.22 -3.07 -19.03
C SER A 90 -10.65 -2.69 -17.65
N TYR A 91 -10.19 -3.67 -16.87
CA TYR A 91 -9.64 -3.52 -15.52
C TYR A 91 -10.53 -2.75 -14.53
N VAL A 92 -11.85 -2.78 -14.69
CA VAL A 92 -12.79 -1.96 -13.90
C VAL A 92 -12.67 -2.26 -12.40
N ASN A 93 -12.52 -3.53 -12.02
CA ASN A 93 -12.42 -3.92 -10.61
C ASN A 93 -11.09 -3.42 -10.01
N THR A 94 -10.01 -3.53 -10.77
CA THR A 94 -8.69 -3.01 -10.39
C THR A 94 -8.71 -1.49 -10.24
N LEU A 95 -9.26 -0.76 -11.22
CA LEU A 95 -9.38 0.70 -11.16
C LEU A 95 -10.26 1.15 -9.99
N THR A 96 -11.36 0.44 -9.74
CA THR A 96 -12.23 0.70 -8.58
C THR A 96 -11.46 0.51 -7.27
N LYS A 97 -10.64 -0.56 -7.17
CA LYS A 97 -9.82 -0.81 -5.99
C LYS A 97 -8.78 0.29 -5.76
N ILE A 98 -8.15 0.78 -6.83
CA ILE A 98 -7.22 1.92 -6.78
C ILE A 98 -7.94 3.16 -6.26
N ASN A 99 -9.12 3.46 -6.78
CA ASN A 99 -9.92 4.62 -6.35
C ASN A 99 -10.31 4.55 -4.87
N VAL A 100 -10.76 3.38 -4.39
CA VAL A 100 -11.15 3.16 -2.99
C VAL A 100 -9.97 3.31 -2.04
N LEU A 101 -8.81 2.76 -2.39
CA LEU A 101 -7.61 2.82 -1.56
C LEU A 101 -6.87 4.16 -1.69
N ASN A 102 -7.18 4.96 -2.72
CA ASN A 102 -6.66 6.30 -2.98
C ASN A 102 -5.15 6.47 -2.69
N PRO A 103 -4.27 5.70 -3.38
CA PRO A 103 -2.84 5.74 -3.10
C PRO A 103 -2.21 7.06 -3.58
N THR A 104 -1.21 7.53 -2.82
CA THR A 104 -0.37 8.67 -3.22
C THR A 104 0.68 8.29 -4.25
N GLU A 105 1.04 7.00 -4.31
CA GLU A 105 2.05 6.46 -5.21
C GLU A 105 1.73 5.01 -5.57
N ILE A 106 1.85 4.67 -6.86
CA ILE A 106 1.69 3.31 -7.41
C ILE A 106 3.04 2.81 -7.93
N LEU A 107 3.46 1.67 -7.40
CA LEU A 107 4.64 0.93 -7.78
C LEU A 107 4.29 -0.13 -8.83
N ILE A 108 5.09 -0.22 -9.87
CA ILE A 108 4.95 -1.23 -10.92
C ILE A 108 6.31 -1.86 -11.22
N PRO A 109 6.36 -3.08 -11.78
CA PRO A 109 7.60 -3.62 -12.31
C PRO A 109 8.19 -2.68 -13.37
N SER A 110 9.50 -2.43 -13.35
CA SER A 110 10.19 -1.55 -14.32
C SER A 110 9.91 -1.95 -15.78
N THR A 111 9.75 -3.25 -16.03
CA THR A 111 9.40 -3.79 -17.35
C THR A 111 8.04 -3.32 -17.86
N PHE A 112 7.11 -2.88 -16.99
CA PHE A 112 5.84 -2.27 -17.42
C PHE A 112 6.06 -0.86 -17.96
N VAL A 113 7.01 -0.12 -17.40
CA VAL A 113 7.40 1.21 -17.89
C VAL A 113 8.05 1.08 -19.26
N GLU A 114 8.95 0.12 -19.42
CA GLU A 114 9.61 -0.20 -20.70
C GLU A 114 8.61 -0.62 -21.78
N SER A 115 7.52 -1.28 -21.38
CA SER A 115 6.44 -1.75 -22.26
C SER A 115 5.17 -0.91 -22.18
N PHE A 116 5.29 0.39 -21.85
CA PHE A 116 4.13 1.25 -21.61
C PHE A 116 3.10 1.25 -22.75
N THR A 117 3.54 1.21 -24.00
CA THR A 117 2.65 1.22 -25.19
C THR A 117 1.86 -0.07 -25.36
N THR A 118 2.27 -1.16 -24.72
CA THR A 118 1.60 -2.47 -24.82
C THR A 118 0.95 -2.92 -23.51
N ASN A 119 1.37 -2.37 -22.36
CA ASN A 119 0.75 -2.67 -21.07
C ASN A 119 -0.56 -1.89 -20.89
N ARG A 120 -1.68 -2.57 -21.14
CA ARG A 120 -3.03 -2.00 -21.07
C ARG A 120 -3.44 -1.57 -19.66
N LEU A 121 -3.08 -2.34 -18.64
CA LEU A 121 -3.34 -1.99 -17.24
C LEU A 121 -2.72 -0.62 -16.92
N LEU A 122 -1.44 -0.43 -17.23
CA LEU A 122 -0.73 0.81 -16.95
C LEU A 122 -1.29 2.01 -17.74
N GLN A 123 -1.73 1.79 -18.99
CA GLN A 123 -2.42 2.82 -19.76
C GLN A 123 -3.71 3.26 -19.06
N LYS A 124 -4.54 2.30 -18.64
CA LYS A 124 -5.79 2.57 -17.93
C LYS A 124 -5.57 3.28 -16.60
N VAL A 125 -4.57 2.85 -15.83
CA VAL A 125 -4.21 3.52 -14.57
C VAL A 125 -3.80 4.97 -14.82
N LYS A 126 -2.96 5.27 -15.82
CA LYS A 126 -2.56 6.66 -16.13
C LYS A 126 -3.71 7.51 -16.67
N GLU A 127 -4.59 6.92 -17.46
CA GLU A 127 -5.77 7.58 -18.02
C GLU A 127 -6.72 8.04 -16.89
N HIS A 128 -6.98 7.16 -15.92
CA HIS A 128 -7.91 7.44 -14.82
C HIS A 128 -7.28 8.20 -13.65
N PHE A 129 -5.97 8.05 -13.39
CA PHE A 129 -5.30 8.56 -12.20
C PHE A 129 -4.08 9.42 -12.53
N THR A 130 -4.28 10.52 -13.24
CA THR A 130 -3.21 11.45 -13.67
C THR A 130 -2.44 12.11 -12.53
N HIS A 131 -3.04 12.18 -11.34
CA HIS A 131 -2.47 12.80 -10.15
C HIS A 131 -1.61 11.83 -9.31
N ILE A 132 -1.72 10.52 -9.54
CA ILE A 132 -0.99 9.52 -8.76
C ILE A 132 0.40 9.31 -9.36
N LYS A 133 1.43 9.43 -8.52
CA LYS A 133 2.81 9.18 -8.94
C LYS A 133 2.99 7.70 -9.29
N ILE A 134 3.56 7.41 -10.46
CA ILE A 134 3.91 6.04 -10.85
C ILE A 134 5.42 5.85 -10.79
N THR A 135 5.86 4.82 -10.05
CA THR A 135 7.28 4.51 -9.86
C THR A 135 7.60 3.09 -10.30
N GLY A 136 8.59 2.95 -11.17
CA GLY A 136 9.13 1.65 -11.58
C GLY A 136 10.04 1.07 -10.50
N VAL A 137 9.80 -0.19 -10.13
CA VAL A 137 10.61 -0.96 -9.19
C VAL A 137 11.14 -2.21 -9.89
N HIS A 138 12.37 -2.61 -9.58
CA HIS A 138 13.05 -3.70 -10.28
C HIS A 138 12.19 -4.98 -10.28
N ARG A 139 11.96 -5.59 -11.46
CA ARG A 139 11.05 -6.74 -11.63
C ARG A 139 11.33 -7.90 -10.68
N LYS A 140 12.60 -8.11 -10.32
CA LYS A 140 13.06 -9.15 -9.36
C LYS A 140 12.42 -9.03 -7.97
N SER A 141 12.05 -7.83 -7.55
CA SER A 141 11.41 -7.58 -6.25
C SER A 141 9.97 -8.08 -6.22
N PHE A 142 9.31 -8.18 -7.39
CA PHE A 142 7.96 -8.72 -7.50
C PHE A 142 7.98 -10.25 -7.53
N ASN A 143 8.22 -10.86 -6.38
CA ASN A 143 8.39 -12.30 -6.22
C ASN A 143 7.47 -12.85 -5.13
N LYS A 144 6.71 -13.91 -5.48
CA LYS A 144 5.78 -14.58 -4.56
C LYS A 144 6.44 -15.01 -3.24
N ASN A 145 7.60 -15.66 -3.32
CA ASN A 145 8.27 -16.24 -2.15
C ASN A 145 8.79 -15.15 -1.22
N THR A 146 9.38 -14.10 -1.79
CA THR A 146 9.82 -12.91 -1.04
C THR A 146 8.64 -12.24 -0.35
N GLY A 147 7.53 -12.01 -1.05
CA GLY A 147 6.31 -11.44 -0.46
C GLY A 147 5.75 -12.29 0.67
N LEU A 148 5.71 -13.62 0.51
CA LEU A 148 5.22 -14.53 1.54
C LEU A 148 6.13 -14.53 2.77
N GLN A 149 7.45 -14.44 2.60
CA GLN A 149 8.39 -14.31 3.71
C GLN A 149 8.15 -13.02 4.50
N TYR A 150 8.00 -11.89 3.82
CA TYR A 150 7.66 -10.63 4.49
C TYR A 150 6.34 -10.72 5.26
N ILE A 151 5.27 -11.25 4.65
CA ILE A 151 3.97 -11.37 5.31
C ILE A 151 4.08 -12.25 6.56
N ARG A 152 4.74 -13.41 6.47
CA ARG A 152 4.94 -14.30 7.63
C ARG A 152 5.71 -13.62 8.76
N GLN A 153 6.70 -12.80 8.44
CA GLN A 153 7.52 -12.11 9.43
C GLN A 153 6.80 -10.92 10.08
N LEU A 154 5.98 -10.22 9.31
CA LEU A 154 5.41 -8.92 9.71
C LEU A 154 3.98 -9.02 10.25
N CYS A 155 3.21 -10.05 9.87
CA CYS A 155 1.83 -10.20 10.28
C CYS A 155 1.70 -10.27 11.80
N ILE A 156 0.79 -9.49 12.38
CA ILE A 156 0.43 -9.63 13.79
C ILE A 156 -0.14 -11.04 14.06
N PRO A 157 0.19 -11.68 15.20
CA PRO A 157 -0.17 -13.08 15.46
C PRO A 157 -1.66 -13.38 15.38
N ASN A 158 -2.50 -12.43 15.83
CA ASN A 158 -3.95 -12.57 15.86
C ASN A 158 -4.60 -12.58 14.46
N MET A 159 -3.86 -12.18 13.42
CA MET A 159 -4.34 -12.14 12.03
C MET A 159 -3.67 -13.20 11.15
N ASN A 160 -2.95 -14.16 11.74
CA ASN A 160 -2.22 -15.19 10.98
C ASN A 160 -3.12 -16.07 10.11
N SER A 161 -4.43 -16.12 10.35
CA SER A 161 -5.38 -16.81 9.46
C SER A 161 -5.33 -16.27 8.01
N VAL A 162 -4.93 -15.01 7.80
CA VAL A 162 -4.72 -14.43 6.47
C VAL A 162 -3.70 -15.20 5.64
N LEU A 163 -2.72 -15.85 6.29
CA LEU A 163 -1.68 -16.64 5.62
C LEU A 163 -2.27 -17.85 4.87
N LEU A 164 -3.33 -18.45 5.41
CA LEU A 164 -3.99 -19.62 4.82
C LEU A 164 -4.57 -19.29 3.44
N VAL A 165 -5.08 -18.07 3.27
CA VAL A 165 -5.65 -17.60 2.00
C VAL A 165 -4.54 -17.10 1.07
N VAL A 166 -3.69 -16.20 1.55
CA VAL A 166 -2.76 -15.46 0.70
C VAL A 166 -1.65 -16.33 0.12
N GLN A 167 -1.27 -17.45 0.76
CA GLN A 167 -0.23 -18.36 0.26
C GLN A 167 -0.53 -18.92 -1.15
N HIS A 168 -1.81 -18.94 -1.53
CA HIS A 168 -2.29 -19.37 -2.84
C HIS A 168 -2.50 -18.21 -3.83
N ARG A 169 -2.26 -16.97 -3.42
CA ARG A 169 -2.48 -15.76 -4.24
C ARG A 169 -1.15 -15.24 -4.79
N TYR A 170 -0.71 -15.82 -5.91
CA TYR A 170 0.62 -15.54 -6.49
C TYR A 170 0.85 -14.04 -6.73
N TYR A 171 -0.09 -13.36 -7.40
CA TYR A 171 0.10 -11.97 -7.80
C TYR A 171 -0.03 -11.02 -6.62
N ALA A 172 -0.93 -11.28 -5.66
CA ALA A 172 -0.96 -10.49 -4.42
C ALA A 172 0.38 -10.56 -3.67
N LEU A 173 0.95 -11.76 -3.55
CA LEU A 173 2.26 -11.96 -2.93
C LEU A 173 3.39 -11.30 -3.71
N ALA A 174 3.37 -11.38 -5.05
CA ALA A 174 4.36 -10.70 -5.88
C ALA A 174 4.30 -9.18 -5.71
N ALA A 175 3.10 -8.59 -5.67
CA ALA A 175 2.90 -7.17 -5.38
C ALA A 175 3.42 -6.80 -3.97
N ALA A 176 3.14 -7.63 -2.96
CA ALA A 176 3.63 -7.43 -1.60
C ALA A 176 5.16 -7.43 -1.53
N GLY A 177 5.82 -8.35 -2.24
CA GLY A 177 7.28 -8.38 -2.35
C GLY A 177 7.84 -7.09 -2.93
N GLY A 178 7.26 -6.61 -4.04
CA GLY A 178 7.66 -5.35 -4.67
C GLY A 178 7.49 -4.14 -3.73
N LEU A 179 6.36 -4.07 -3.05
CA LEU A 179 6.02 -2.99 -2.12
C LEU A 179 6.95 -2.94 -0.91
N LEU A 180 7.16 -4.08 -0.25
CA LEU A 180 7.92 -4.14 1.00
C LEU A 180 9.42 -4.02 0.74
N THR A 181 9.94 -4.55 -0.37
CA THR A 181 11.30 -4.27 -0.81
C THR A 181 11.50 -2.78 -1.15
N TYR A 182 10.52 -2.12 -1.77
CA TYR A 182 10.62 -0.67 -2.04
C TYR A 182 10.61 0.15 -0.74
N ALA A 183 9.73 -0.18 0.20
CA ALA A 183 9.69 0.47 1.51
C ALA A 183 11.05 0.35 2.23
N GLU A 184 11.62 -0.85 2.25
CA GLU A 184 12.91 -1.15 2.88
C GLU A 184 14.10 -0.48 2.17
N VAL A 185 14.21 -0.62 0.86
CA VAL A 185 15.41 -0.23 0.10
C VAL A 185 15.39 1.24 -0.32
N THR A 186 14.23 1.77 -0.67
CA THR A 186 14.11 3.13 -1.25
C THR A 186 13.62 4.14 -0.23
N LEU A 187 12.65 3.76 0.62
CA LEU A 187 12.14 4.67 1.65
C LEU A 187 12.89 4.55 2.98
N TYR A 188 13.76 3.54 3.13
CA TYR A 188 14.45 3.20 4.38
C TYR A 188 13.49 2.98 5.56
N VAL A 189 12.30 2.46 5.27
CA VAL A 189 11.27 2.11 6.26
C VAL A 189 11.33 0.62 6.54
N MET A 190 11.58 0.28 7.80
CA MET A 190 11.62 -1.09 8.29
C MET A 190 10.50 -1.31 9.29
N TYR A 191 9.71 -2.36 9.08
CA TYR A 191 8.68 -2.76 10.03
C TYR A 191 9.24 -3.80 11.00
N ALA A 192 8.88 -3.68 12.28
CA ALA A 192 9.24 -4.70 13.27
C ALA A 192 8.53 -6.02 12.95
N LYS A 193 9.09 -7.14 13.43
CA LYS A 193 8.40 -8.43 13.34
C LYS A 193 7.04 -8.33 14.03
N GLU A 194 6.04 -9.02 13.48
CA GLU A 194 4.71 -9.12 14.11
C GLU A 194 4.07 -7.76 14.44
N SER A 195 4.30 -6.74 13.60
CA SER A 195 3.87 -5.36 13.84
C SER A 195 2.97 -4.77 12.75
N VAL A 196 2.69 -5.49 11.68
CA VAL A 196 1.89 -5.00 10.56
C VAL A 196 0.53 -5.67 10.61
N LYS A 197 -0.54 -4.86 10.61
CA LYS A 197 -1.89 -5.38 10.40
C LYS A 197 -2.00 -5.80 8.94
N ILE A 198 -2.22 -7.07 8.67
CA ILE A 198 -2.33 -7.58 7.30
C ILE A 198 -3.75 -8.10 7.07
N GLU A 199 -4.37 -7.63 5.99
CA GLU A 199 -5.70 -8.04 5.57
C GLU A 199 -5.66 -8.50 4.12
N TYR A 200 -6.32 -9.63 3.84
CA TYR A 200 -6.61 -10.02 2.47
C TYR A 200 -8.07 -9.68 2.18
N GLN A 201 -8.28 -8.88 1.15
CA GLN A 201 -9.61 -8.52 0.67
C GLN A 201 -9.85 -9.29 -0.62
N GLU A 202 -10.88 -10.13 -0.62
CA GLU A 202 -11.32 -10.80 -1.84
C GLU A 202 -11.78 -9.76 -2.87
N SER A 203 -11.58 -10.07 -4.15
CA SER A 203 -12.33 -9.36 -5.17
C SER A 203 -13.77 -9.83 -5.05
N GLU A 204 -14.69 -8.93 -4.71
CA GLU A 204 -16.11 -9.17 -4.96
C GLU A 204 -16.25 -9.23 -6.49
N GLY A 205 -16.13 -10.44 -7.04
CA GLY A 205 -16.48 -10.69 -8.42
C GLY A 205 -17.96 -10.42 -8.56
N CYS A 206 -18.34 -9.53 -9.48
CA CYS A 206 -19.65 -9.61 -10.11
C CYS A 206 -19.80 -11.01 -10.72
N ALA A 207 -20.25 -11.98 -9.93
CA ALA A 207 -20.96 -13.12 -10.45
C ALA A 207 -22.27 -12.58 -11.01
N ILE A 208 -22.28 -12.27 -12.32
CA ILE A 208 -23.55 -12.21 -13.04
C ILE A 208 -24.04 -13.66 -13.08
N ILE A 209 -24.78 -14.06 -12.05
CA ILE A 209 -25.65 -15.24 -12.12
C ILE A 209 -26.77 -14.84 -13.07
N GLY A 210 -26.50 -15.00 -14.36
CA GLY A 210 -27.55 -15.12 -15.35
C GLY A 210 -28.31 -16.38 -14.99
N LYS A 211 -29.52 -16.23 -14.46
CA LYS A 211 -30.54 -17.29 -14.46
C LYS A 211 -30.81 -17.66 -15.91
N ASN A 212 -29.99 -18.51 -16.49
CA ASN A 212 -30.38 -19.39 -17.57
C ASN A 212 -30.08 -20.80 -17.09
N ASP A 213 -31.14 -21.35 -16.51
CA ASP A 213 -31.40 -22.77 -16.40
C ASP A 213 -30.85 -23.51 -17.64
N CYS A 214 -29.88 -24.40 -17.43
CA CYS A 214 -29.64 -25.50 -18.33
C CYS A 214 -29.16 -26.66 -17.46
N GLY A 215 -30.14 -27.49 -17.11
CA GLY A 215 -29.97 -28.57 -16.16
C GLY A 215 -29.07 -29.70 -16.63
N SER A 216 -28.95 -30.66 -15.71
CA SER A 216 -28.53 -32.03 -15.95
C SER A 216 -27.06 -32.20 -16.33
N ARG A 217 -26.24 -32.53 -15.33
CA ARG A 217 -25.96 -33.94 -15.02
C ARG A 217 -25.03 -34.07 -13.83
N VAL A 218 -25.58 -34.71 -12.80
CA VAL A 218 -24.83 -35.52 -11.86
C VAL A 218 -23.94 -36.48 -12.66
N ASN A 219 -22.65 -36.53 -12.36
CA ASN A 219 -21.97 -37.81 -12.38
C ASN A 219 -20.91 -37.86 -11.28
N THR A 220 -21.23 -38.71 -10.31
CA THR A 220 -20.36 -39.22 -9.26
C THR A 220 -19.53 -40.38 -9.84
N TYR A 221 -18.36 -40.64 -9.24
CA TYR A 221 -17.44 -41.78 -9.45
C TYR A 221 -16.59 -41.67 -10.74
N LEU A 222 -15.25 -41.77 -10.75
CA LEU A 222 -14.26 -42.51 -9.96
C LEU A 222 -13.02 -41.64 -9.71
#